data_AF-A0A0B2VQG2-F1
#
_entry.id   AF-A0A0B2VQG2-F1
#
_cell.length_a   1.000
_cell.length_b   1.000
_cell.length_c   1.000
_cell.angle_alpha   90.00
_cell.angle_beta   90.00
_cell.angle_gamma   90.00
#
_symmetry.space_group_name_H-M   'P 1'
#
loop_
_entity.id
_entity.type
_entity.pdbx_description
1 polymer ?
#
loop_
_entity_poly.entity_id
_entity_poly.type
_entity_poly.pdbx_seq_one_letter_code
_entity_poly.pdbx_strand_id
1 'polypeptide(L)'
;MTYAAYKSNVLKLVRKVPPDEDTWTLQAIGTPFPKHPVKAPGQVNMYVALWYKHGQPLMGKAWNDSGVVQCAFAYDNKELKGSDIGGNIQVLTYKGDHMSKGFFYEWIKYSEYLADGNNECRVPLHCGTSAPILWPDRGTLGTLNLDKRTAVIAIDQEFHNFTETDLKDMLILVRNTKDGPAQCRCSECELRRELEKATPPPLLMVNEWTDYRAGDTFPVSKRLIKALNRPLNTKDGPQEQFVALWYHFGNAVMGRAWSADGKIAAAFASKTKVFSGNVGSLQLLVQIPPAAAGFDYSWEPYRRAALIGEKEWHPVHIAFAAPCVLIVDSEGHECLGEANLKEEYAQTVLDNKVFRLEGGAIAEFKVLCRKDRDDTQAI
;
A
#
# COMPACT_ATOMS: atom_id res chain seq x y z
N MET A 1 -16.23 45.58 -0.50
CA MET A 1 -16.36 44.20 0.04
C MET A 1 -15.34 44.03 1.14
N THR A 2 -15.76 43.61 2.33
CA THR A 2 -14.84 43.32 3.44
C THR A 2 -14.09 42.00 3.16
N TYR A 3 -12.85 41.88 3.62
CA TYR A 3 -12.04 40.65 3.49
C TYR A 3 -12.76 39.40 4.03
N ALA A 4 -13.60 39.59 5.06
CA ALA A 4 -14.46 38.55 5.61
C ALA A 4 -15.58 38.09 4.64
N ALA A 5 -16.19 39.02 3.89
CA ALA A 5 -17.20 38.70 2.87
C ALA A 5 -16.57 38.04 1.63
N TYR A 6 -15.32 38.39 1.29
CA TYR A 6 -14.55 37.69 0.25
C TYR A 6 -14.23 36.26 0.68
N LYS A 7 -13.73 36.04 1.90
CA LYS A 7 -13.49 34.70 2.47
C LYS A 7 -14.76 33.83 2.51
N SER A 8 -15.89 34.36 2.95
CA SER A 8 -17.13 33.57 3.04
C SER A 8 -17.72 33.23 1.67
N ASN A 9 -17.52 34.08 0.66
CA ASN A 9 -17.95 33.79 -0.71
C ASN A 9 -17.03 32.78 -1.42
N VAL A 10 -15.72 32.78 -1.15
CA VAL A 10 -14.77 31.81 -1.71
C VAL A 10 -14.91 30.42 -1.06
N LEU A 11 -15.15 30.34 0.25
CA LEU A 11 -15.45 29.05 0.92
C LEU A 11 -16.78 28.43 0.46
N LYS A 12 -17.75 29.24 0.01
CA LYS A 12 -19.00 28.78 -0.61
C LYS A 12 -18.84 28.28 -2.06
N LEU A 13 -17.71 28.57 -2.70
CA LEU A 13 -17.43 28.19 -4.09
C LEU A 13 -16.82 26.79 -4.25
N VAL A 14 -16.54 26.10 -3.14
CA VAL A 14 -16.06 24.71 -3.17
C VAL A 14 -17.22 23.82 -3.67
N ARG A 15 -17.22 23.51 -4.96
CA ARG A 15 -18.13 22.53 -5.57
C ARG A 15 -17.80 21.15 -5.01
N LYS A 16 -18.46 20.77 -3.93
CA LYS A 16 -18.54 19.37 -3.51
C LYS A 16 -19.68 18.69 -4.24
N VAL A 17 -19.37 17.64 -4.99
CA VAL A 17 -20.39 16.70 -5.43
C VAL A 17 -20.99 16.01 -4.20
N PRO A 18 -22.28 15.61 -4.23
CA PRO A 18 -22.83 14.77 -3.19
C PRO A 18 -21.99 13.50 -3.00
N PRO A 19 -21.80 13.00 -1.76
CA PRO A 19 -21.07 11.77 -1.50
C PRO A 19 -21.66 10.59 -2.28
N ASP A 20 -20.85 9.97 -3.13
CA ASP A 20 -21.18 8.73 -3.87
C ASP A 20 -21.24 7.53 -2.91
N GLU A 21 -21.82 6.41 -3.35
CA GLU A 21 -21.87 5.17 -2.58
C GLU A 21 -20.51 4.44 -2.54
N ASP A 22 -20.33 3.61 -1.50
CA ASP A 22 -19.15 2.75 -1.37
C ASP A 22 -19.11 1.72 -2.51
N THR A 23 -17.94 1.55 -3.15
CA THR A 23 -17.81 0.62 -4.28
C THR A 23 -17.13 -0.68 -3.86
N TRP A 24 -17.95 -1.74 -3.74
CA TRP A 24 -17.52 -3.11 -3.47
C TRP A 24 -17.41 -3.93 -4.76
N THR A 25 -16.19 -4.12 -5.26
CA THR A 25 -15.97 -4.82 -6.53
C THR A 25 -15.96 -6.34 -6.32
N LEU A 26 -16.83 -7.06 -7.03
CA LEU A 26 -16.85 -8.52 -7.04
C LEU A 26 -15.52 -9.05 -7.60
N GLN A 27 -14.92 -9.99 -6.88
CA GLN A 27 -13.56 -10.45 -7.13
C GLN A 27 -13.47 -11.96 -6.92
N ALA A 28 -13.07 -12.68 -7.97
CA ALA A 28 -12.82 -14.10 -7.90
C ALA A 28 -11.53 -14.38 -7.10
N ILE A 29 -11.63 -15.28 -6.13
CA ILE A 29 -10.48 -15.76 -5.36
C ILE A 29 -9.52 -16.47 -6.32
N GLY A 30 -8.21 -16.27 -6.15
CA GLY A 30 -7.21 -16.85 -7.04
C GLY A 30 -7.07 -16.13 -8.38
N THR A 31 -7.65 -14.93 -8.54
CA THR A 31 -7.39 -14.04 -9.69
C THR A 31 -6.82 -12.69 -9.23
N PRO A 32 -6.18 -11.89 -10.11
CA PRO A 32 -5.60 -10.61 -9.73
C PRO A 32 -6.62 -9.63 -9.12
N PHE A 33 -6.17 -8.79 -8.19
CA PHE A 33 -6.97 -7.75 -7.53
C PHE A 33 -7.68 -6.82 -8.55
N PRO A 34 -8.83 -6.24 -8.16
CA PRO A 34 -9.43 -5.17 -8.94
C PRO A 34 -8.57 -3.90 -8.86
N LYS A 35 -8.86 -2.90 -9.70
CA LYS A 35 -8.15 -1.63 -9.67
C LYS A 35 -8.51 -0.82 -8.42
N HIS A 36 -7.51 -0.11 -7.87
CA HIS A 36 -7.67 0.80 -6.72
C HIS A 36 -8.26 0.14 -5.46
N PRO A 37 -7.75 -1.03 -5.02
CA PRO A 37 -8.21 -1.65 -3.79
C PRO A 37 -7.82 -0.79 -2.57
N VAL A 38 -8.66 -0.77 -1.53
CA VAL A 38 -8.41 0.02 -0.31
C VAL A 38 -7.56 -0.80 0.68
N LYS A 39 -6.38 -0.28 1.02
CA LYS A 39 -5.44 -0.90 1.97
C LYS A 39 -5.82 -0.59 3.43
N ALA A 40 -5.47 -1.51 4.32
CA ALA A 40 -5.41 -1.25 5.75
C ALA A 40 -4.18 -0.37 6.09
N PRO A 41 -4.30 0.62 6.99
CA PRO A 41 -3.19 1.52 7.32
C PRO A 41 -2.05 0.74 7.99
N GLY A 42 -0.82 1.12 7.66
CA GLY A 42 0.39 0.44 8.15
C GLY A 42 0.64 -0.94 7.52
N GLN A 43 -0.25 -1.44 6.65
CA GLN A 43 -0.11 -2.72 5.98
C GLN A 43 0.24 -2.54 4.50
N VAL A 44 1.28 -3.22 4.03
CA VAL A 44 1.67 -3.15 2.60
C VAL A 44 0.82 -4.07 1.73
N ASN A 45 0.38 -5.22 2.29
CA ASN A 45 -0.30 -6.29 1.54
C ASN A 45 -1.60 -6.74 2.21
N MET A 46 -2.39 -5.81 2.75
CA MET A 46 -3.68 -6.12 3.33
C MET A 46 -4.74 -5.14 2.85
N TYR A 47 -5.85 -5.66 2.36
CA TYR A 47 -6.94 -4.90 1.76
C TYR A 47 -8.27 -5.25 2.42
N VAL A 48 -9.19 -4.28 2.43
CA VAL A 48 -10.54 -4.44 3.01
C VAL A 48 -11.38 -5.33 2.10
N ALA A 49 -11.91 -6.41 2.67
CA ALA A 49 -12.74 -7.38 1.96
C ALA A 49 -14.09 -7.60 2.65
N LEU A 50 -15.08 -7.97 1.85
CA LEU A 50 -16.45 -8.28 2.26
C LEU A 50 -16.86 -9.63 1.66
N TRP A 51 -17.55 -10.42 2.45
CA TRP A 51 -18.15 -11.66 2.00
C TRP A 51 -19.51 -11.87 2.68
N TYR A 52 -20.46 -12.46 1.97
CA TYR A 52 -21.78 -12.78 2.51
C TYR A 52 -21.90 -14.27 2.75
N LYS A 53 -22.26 -14.65 3.97
CA LYS A 53 -22.60 -16.03 4.32
C LYS A 53 -24.00 -16.07 4.91
N HIS A 54 -24.91 -16.81 4.27
CA HIS A 54 -26.33 -16.90 4.65
C HIS A 54 -27.01 -15.52 4.82
N GLY A 55 -26.67 -14.57 3.95
CA GLY A 55 -27.21 -13.20 4.00
C GLY A 55 -26.54 -12.28 5.03
N GLN A 56 -25.63 -12.80 5.87
CA GLN A 56 -24.87 -11.98 6.81
C GLN A 56 -23.60 -11.41 6.15
N PRO A 57 -23.41 -10.08 6.16
CA PRO A 57 -22.16 -9.46 5.72
C PRO A 57 -21.05 -9.68 6.74
N LEU A 58 -19.90 -10.15 6.27
CA LEU A 58 -18.69 -10.38 7.06
C LEU A 58 -17.56 -9.54 6.45
N MET A 59 -16.95 -8.72 7.29
CA MET A 59 -15.75 -7.96 6.93
C MET A 59 -14.51 -8.80 7.24
N GLY A 60 -13.51 -8.69 6.38
CA GLY A 60 -12.27 -9.45 6.52
C GLY A 60 -11.14 -8.80 5.77
N LYS A 61 -10.13 -9.62 5.48
CA LYS A 61 -8.93 -9.21 4.77
C LYS A 61 -8.77 -9.98 3.47
N ALA A 62 -8.29 -9.27 2.46
CA ALA A 62 -7.67 -9.86 1.29
C ALA A 62 -6.17 -9.51 1.26
N TRP A 63 -5.35 -10.36 0.64
CA TRP A 63 -3.94 -10.09 0.40
C TRP A 63 -3.49 -10.68 -0.94
N ASN A 64 -2.39 -10.18 -1.48
CA ASN A 64 -1.74 -10.72 -2.66
C ASN A 64 -0.85 -11.89 -2.26
N ASP A 65 -1.04 -13.04 -2.89
CA ASP A 65 -0.02 -14.08 -2.95
C ASP A 65 0.05 -14.61 -4.37
N SER A 66 1.26 -14.67 -4.93
CA SER A 66 1.53 -15.04 -6.32
C SER A 66 0.73 -14.24 -7.36
N GLY A 67 0.46 -12.97 -7.07
CA GLY A 67 -0.24 -12.07 -7.99
C GLY A 67 -1.75 -12.21 -7.98
N VAL A 68 -2.29 -13.00 -7.07
CA VAL A 68 -3.73 -13.28 -7.01
C VAL A 68 -4.29 -13.06 -5.61
N VAL A 69 -5.59 -12.84 -5.55
CA VAL A 69 -6.33 -12.58 -4.32
C VAL A 69 -6.39 -13.86 -3.48
N GLN A 70 -5.87 -13.75 -2.26
CA GLN A 70 -6.18 -14.62 -1.12
C GLN A 70 -7.02 -13.84 -0.12
N CYS A 71 -7.74 -14.54 0.75
CA CYS A 71 -8.60 -13.89 1.75
C CYS A 71 -8.83 -14.74 2.99
N ALA A 72 -9.25 -14.07 4.07
CA ALA A 72 -9.66 -14.67 5.33
C ALA A 72 -10.75 -13.86 6.01
N PHE A 73 -11.71 -14.57 6.60
CA PHE A 73 -12.86 -14.01 7.33
C PHE A 73 -13.06 -14.78 8.63
N ALA A 74 -13.54 -14.10 9.66
CA ALA A 74 -13.91 -14.73 10.91
C ALA A 74 -15.40 -15.13 10.86
N TYR A 75 -15.72 -16.39 11.10
CA TYR A 75 -17.11 -16.88 11.17
C TYR A 75 -17.21 -18.14 12.01
N ASP A 76 -18.21 -18.21 12.88
CA ASP A 76 -18.53 -19.41 13.70
C ASP A 76 -17.29 -19.96 14.45
N ASN A 77 -16.60 -19.06 15.16
CA ASN A 77 -15.37 -19.35 15.92
C ASN A 77 -14.22 -19.94 15.08
N LYS A 78 -14.20 -19.68 13.77
CA LYS A 78 -13.16 -20.16 12.85
C LYS A 78 -12.68 -19.07 11.92
N GLU A 79 -11.43 -19.23 11.47
CA GLU A 79 -10.91 -18.53 10.30
C GLU A 79 -11.33 -19.30 9.05
N LEU A 80 -12.12 -18.66 8.18
CA LEU A 80 -12.46 -19.19 6.87
C LEU A 80 -11.54 -18.55 5.83
N LYS A 81 -10.78 -19.38 5.12
CA LYS A 81 -9.86 -18.95 4.07
C LYS A 81 -10.50 -19.06 2.70
N GLY A 82 -9.84 -18.51 1.68
CA GLY A 82 -10.34 -18.57 0.30
C GLY A 82 -10.69 -19.98 -0.19
N SER A 83 -10.00 -21.02 0.32
CA SER A 83 -10.31 -22.42 0.05
C SER A 83 -11.64 -22.90 0.63
N ASP A 84 -12.05 -22.37 1.78
CA ASP A 84 -13.31 -22.73 2.45
C ASP A 84 -14.51 -21.98 1.85
N ILE A 85 -14.24 -20.79 1.29
CA ILE A 85 -15.23 -19.90 0.72
C ILE A 85 -15.56 -20.33 -0.72
N GLY A 86 -14.53 -20.50 -1.55
CA GLY A 86 -14.69 -20.72 -3.00
C GLY A 86 -15.35 -19.53 -3.71
N GLY A 87 -15.24 -19.50 -5.04
CA GLY A 87 -15.93 -18.48 -5.85
C GLY A 87 -15.41 -17.05 -5.62
N ASN A 88 -16.29 -16.16 -5.15
CA ASN A 88 -16.06 -14.71 -5.16
C ASN A 88 -16.21 -14.09 -3.76
N ILE A 89 -15.40 -13.07 -3.53
CA ILE A 89 -15.56 -12.09 -2.45
C ILE A 89 -15.81 -10.71 -3.07
N GLN A 90 -15.98 -9.68 -2.25
CA GLN A 90 -15.91 -8.30 -2.68
C GLN A 90 -14.70 -7.62 -2.05
N VAL A 91 -14.00 -6.80 -2.82
CA VAL A 91 -12.90 -5.97 -2.34
C VAL A 91 -13.33 -4.51 -2.40
N LEU A 92 -13.10 -3.76 -1.34
CA LEU A 92 -13.40 -2.33 -1.32
C LEU A 92 -12.48 -1.61 -2.29
N THR A 93 -13.04 -0.78 -3.17
CA THR A 93 -12.29 -0.03 -4.17
C THR A 93 -12.59 1.46 -4.11
N TYR A 94 -11.57 2.27 -4.35
CA TYR A 94 -11.69 3.72 -4.31
C TYR A 94 -11.01 4.36 -5.54
N LYS A 95 -11.80 4.55 -6.60
CA LYS A 95 -11.35 5.22 -7.83
C LYS A 95 -11.78 6.69 -7.82
N GLY A 96 -10.81 7.58 -7.81
CA GLY A 96 -11.01 9.03 -7.80
C GLY A 96 -10.43 9.67 -6.54
N ASP A 97 -10.98 10.81 -6.17
CA ASP A 97 -10.62 11.60 -5.00
C ASP A 97 -11.87 12.21 -4.35
N HIS A 98 -11.67 12.89 -3.22
CA HIS A 98 -12.75 13.53 -2.47
C HIS A 98 -13.52 14.61 -3.25
N MET A 99 -12.93 15.18 -4.32
CA MET A 99 -13.61 16.16 -5.17
C MET A 99 -14.56 15.46 -6.14
N SER A 100 -14.13 14.34 -6.72
CA SER A 100 -14.93 13.54 -7.65
C SER A 100 -15.96 12.63 -6.96
N LYS A 101 -15.72 12.26 -5.70
CA LYS A 101 -16.55 11.31 -4.92
C LYS A 101 -17.37 11.96 -3.82
N GLY A 102 -17.05 13.18 -3.40
CA GLY A 102 -17.71 13.87 -2.29
C GLY A 102 -17.30 13.39 -0.89
N PHE A 103 -16.48 12.34 -0.80
CA PHE A 103 -15.92 11.81 0.44
C PHE A 103 -14.54 11.19 0.19
N PHE A 104 -13.79 10.91 1.24
CA PHE A 104 -12.64 10.00 1.21
C PHE A 104 -12.70 9.02 2.38
N TYR A 105 -11.96 7.91 2.27
CA TYR A 105 -11.81 6.97 3.38
C TYR A 105 -10.77 7.43 4.38
N GLU A 106 -11.15 7.47 5.65
CA GLU A 106 -10.30 7.82 6.77
C GLU A 106 -10.35 6.67 7.80
N TRP A 107 -9.19 6.25 8.28
CA TRP A 107 -9.11 5.33 9.42
C TRP A 107 -8.93 6.17 10.69
N ILE A 108 -9.85 6.03 11.64
CA ILE A 108 -9.81 6.73 12.92
C ILE A 108 -9.86 5.73 14.06
N LYS A 109 -9.39 6.13 15.26
CA LYS A 109 -9.58 5.30 16.45
C LYS A 109 -11.06 5.13 16.75
N TYR A 110 -11.44 3.94 17.19
CA TYR A 110 -12.81 3.68 17.62
C TYR A 110 -13.23 4.59 18.78
N SER A 111 -12.31 4.92 19.70
CA SER A 111 -12.55 5.89 20.76
C SER A 111 -12.84 7.30 20.23
N GLU A 112 -12.19 7.74 19.14
CA GLU A 112 -12.47 9.03 18.50
C GLU A 112 -13.86 9.04 17.85
N TYR A 113 -14.24 7.94 17.20
CA TYR A 113 -15.59 7.76 16.67
C TYR A 113 -16.65 7.87 17.77
N LEU A 114 -16.44 7.24 18.92
CA LEU A 114 -17.38 7.33 20.06
C LEU A 114 -17.44 8.73 20.67
N ALA A 115 -16.31 9.44 20.76
CA ALA A 115 -16.25 10.78 21.34
C ALA A 115 -16.97 11.82 20.47
N ASP A 116 -17.02 11.60 19.16
CA ASP A 116 -17.59 12.52 18.17
C ASP A 116 -18.84 11.92 17.50
N GLY A 117 -19.70 11.26 18.29
CA GLY A 117 -20.86 10.51 17.79
C GLY A 117 -21.93 11.35 17.07
N ASN A 118 -21.84 12.67 17.11
CA ASN A 118 -22.73 13.60 16.39
C ASN A 118 -22.07 14.17 15.11
N ASN A 119 -20.90 13.68 14.71
CA ASN A 119 -20.22 14.16 13.52
C ASN A 119 -20.85 13.59 12.26
N GLU A 120 -21.80 14.33 11.70
CA GLU A 120 -22.45 14.00 10.43
C GLU A 120 -21.48 13.90 9.24
N CYS A 121 -20.25 14.43 9.38
CA CYS A 121 -19.24 14.36 8.33
C CYS A 121 -18.36 13.11 8.40
N ARG A 122 -18.43 12.30 9.46
CA ARG A 122 -17.68 11.05 9.61
C ARG A 122 -18.64 9.90 9.86
N VAL A 123 -19.00 9.21 8.79
CA VAL A 123 -19.94 8.08 8.84
C VAL A 123 -19.16 6.78 8.70
N PRO A 124 -19.30 5.80 9.62
CA PRO A 124 -18.67 4.49 9.45
C PRO A 124 -19.02 3.87 8.10
N LEU A 125 -18.04 3.28 7.43
CA LEU A 125 -18.33 2.41 6.29
C LEU A 125 -18.89 1.09 6.82
N HIS A 126 -20.05 0.68 6.31
CA HIS A 126 -20.70 -0.54 6.78
C HIS A 126 -21.53 -1.23 5.69
N CYS A 127 -21.82 -2.50 5.92
CA CYS A 127 -22.80 -3.29 5.16
C CYS A 127 -23.72 -3.96 6.18
N GLY A 128 -25.01 -3.59 6.20
CA GLY A 128 -25.88 -3.95 7.33
C GLY A 128 -25.30 -3.38 8.63
N THR A 129 -25.10 -4.22 9.64
CA THR A 129 -24.50 -3.83 10.93
C THR A 129 -22.99 -4.08 10.99
N SER A 130 -22.39 -4.60 9.91
CA SER A 130 -20.99 -5.00 9.87
C SER A 130 -20.11 -3.88 9.30
N ALA A 131 -19.07 -3.50 10.02
CA ALA A 131 -18.05 -2.52 9.62
C ALA A 131 -16.65 -3.14 9.73
N PRO A 132 -15.69 -2.74 8.88
CA PRO A 132 -14.32 -3.22 9.00
C PRO A 132 -13.65 -2.57 10.21
N ILE A 133 -12.88 -3.37 10.95
CA ILE A 133 -12.09 -2.91 12.09
C ILE A 133 -10.70 -3.52 12.04
N LEU A 134 -9.68 -2.69 12.24
CA LEU A 134 -8.27 -3.08 12.26
C LEU A 134 -7.78 -3.11 13.70
N TRP A 135 -7.12 -4.21 14.07
CA TRP A 135 -6.33 -4.31 15.29
C TRP A 135 -4.88 -3.95 14.98
N PRO A 136 -4.39 -2.74 15.32
CA PRO A 136 -3.09 -2.26 14.86
C PRO A 136 -1.92 -3.10 15.38
N ASP A 137 -1.96 -3.49 16.66
CA ASP A 137 -0.88 -4.26 17.31
C ASP A 137 -0.65 -5.64 16.68
N ARG A 138 -1.66 -6.18 16.00
CA ARG A 138 -1.60 -7.45 15.28
C ARG A 138 -1.62 -7.28 13.77
N GLY A 139 -1.80 -6.06 13.28
CA GLY A 139 -1.84 -5.74 11.85
C GLY A 139 -2.90 -6.52 11.08
N THR A 140 -4.09 -6.77 11.64
CA THR A 140 -5.13 -7.59 10.98
C THR A 140 -6.53 -7.00 11.08
N LEU A 141 -7.34 -7.25 10.04
CA LEU A 141 -8.74 -6.82 9.95
C LEU A 141 -9.71 -7.90 10.43
N GLY A 142 -10.88 -7.45 10.88
CA GLY A 142 -12.05 -8.30 11.07
C GLY A 142 -13.36 -7.51 10.99
N THR A 143 -14.40 -8.05 11.63
CA THR A 143 -15.75 -7.48 11.61
C THR A 143 -16.10 -6.83 12.94
N LEU A 144 -16.41 -5.54 12.91
CA LEU A 144 -17.14 -4.84 13.96
C LEU A 144 -18.64 -4.96 13.72
N ASN A 145 -19.40 -5.32 14.73
CA ASN A 145 -20.84 -5.17 14.75
C ASN A 145 -21.20 -3.84 15.42
N LEU A 146 -21.74 -2.88 14.65
CA LEU A 146 -22.04 -1.53 15.12
C LEU A 146 -23.13 -1.49 16.21
N ASP A 147 -24.15 -2.35 16.09
CA ASP A 147 -25.27 -2.39 17.04
C ASP A 147 -24.85 -2.99 18.38
N LYS A 148 -24.16 -4.14 18.32
CA LYS A 148 -23.69 -4.87 19.50
C LYS A 148 -22.41 -4.28 20.10
N ARG A 149 -21.71 -3.41 19.35
CA ARG A 149 -20.41 -2.84 19.72
C ARG A 149 -19.39 -3.88 20.14
N THR A 150 -19.36 -4.98 19.38
CA THR A 150 -18.42 -6.09 19.55
C THR A 150 -17.69 -6.32 18.24
N ALA A 151 -16.44 -6.75 18.32
CA ALA A 151 -15.68 -7.12 17.13
C ALA A 151 -15.22 -8.57 17.18
N VAL A 152 -15.05 -9.13 16.00
CA VAL A 152 -14.53 -10.48 15.81
C VAL A 152 -13.40 -10.42 14.79
N ILE A 153 -12.25 -10.97 15.18
CA ILE A 153 -11.05 -11.02 14.33
C ILE A 153 -10.49 -12.44 14.39
N ALA A 154 -10.07 -12.96 13.23
CA ALA A 154 -9.37 -14.24 13.13
C ALA A 154 -7.94 -14.03 12.63
N ILE A 155 -6.99 -14.70 13.28
CA ILE A 155 -5.56 -14.66 12.92
C ILE A 155 -4.94 -16.02 13.24
N ASP A 156 -4.23 -16.60 12.27
CA ASP A 156 -3.49 -17.86 12.44
C ASP A 156 -4.33 -18.99 13.06
N GLN A 157 -5.57 -19.15 12.57
CA GLN A 157 -6.58 -20.11 13.09
C GLN A 157 -7.11 -19.83 14.51
N GLU A 158 -6.63 -18.78 15.17
CA GLU A 158 -7.20 -18.29 16.43
C GLU A 158 -8.34 -17.31 16.16
N PHE A 159 -9.32 -17.33 17.06
CA PHE A 159 -10.51 -16.51 16.99
C PHE A 159 -10.60 -15.62 18.22
N HIS A 160 -10.69 -14.31 17.99
CA HIS A 160 -10.65 -13.30 19.03
C HIS A 160 -11.98 -12.51 19.02
N ASN A 161 -12.63 -12.47 20.18
CA ASN A 161 -13.84 -11.67 20.40
C ASN A 161 -13.49 -10.48 21.27
N PHE A 162 -13.97 -9.31 20.88
CA PHE A 162 -13.73 -8.06 21.56
C PHE A 162 -15.05 -7.43 21.98
N THR A 163 -15.06 -6.90 23.19
CA THR A 163 -16.12 -6.05 23.72
C THR A 163 -15.79 -4.58 23.47
N GLU A 164 -16.77 -3.69 23.62
CA GLU A 164 -16.61 -2.26 23.35
C GLU A 164 -15.40 -1.62 24.06
N THR A 165 -15.07 -2.07 25.28
CA THR A 165 -13.94 -1.55 26.04
C THR A 165 -12.58 -1.88 25.42
N ASP A 166 -12.50 -2.99 24.69
CA ASP A 166 -11.27 -3.47 24.04
C ASP A 166 -11.01 -2.73 22.72
N LEU A 167 -12.03 -2.11 22.14
CA LEU A 167 -11.97 -1.53 20.80
C LEU A 167 -11.31 -0.16 20.75
N LYS A 168 -11.09 0.51 21.89
CA LYS A 168 -10.74 1.95 21.96
C LYS A 168 -9.60 2.37 21.04
N ASP A 169 -8.54 1.57 20.95
CA ASP A 169 -7.34 1.84 20.15
C ASP A 169 -7.34 1.11 18.80
N MET A 170 -8.37 0.31 18.51
CA MET A 170 -8.59 -0.25 17.18
C MET A 170 -9.03 0.84 16.20
N LEU A 171 -8.77 0.62 14.91
CA LEU A 171 -9.11 1.59 13.87
C LEU A 171 -10.37 1.14 13.13
N ILE A 172 -11.33 2.05 12.98
CA ILE A 172 -12.54 1.88 12.17
C ILE A 172 -12.40 2.72 10.90
N LEU A 173 -12.95 2.23 9.78
CA LEU A 173 -13.00 2.96 8.53
C LEU A 173 -14.25 3.83 8.46
N VAL A 174 -14.08 5.13 8.21
CA VAL A 174 -15.17 6.09 8.03
C VAL A 174 -15.09 6.77 6.66
N ARG A 175 -16.24 7.17 6.14
CA ARG A 175 -16.40 8.13 5.05
C ARG A 175 -16.29 9.53 5.66
N ASN A 176 -15.27 10.28 5.28
CA ASN A 176 -15.12 11.68 5.66
C ASN A 176 -15.62 12.59 4.53
N THR A 177 -16.68 13.35 4.79
CA THR A 177 -17.34 14.25 3.84
C THR A 177 -17.06 15.73 4.12
N LYS A 178 -16.30 16.07 5.18
CA LYS A 178 -16.08 17.46 5.59
C LYS A 178 -15.15 18.20 4.64
N ASP A 179 -13.95 17.65 4.44
CA ASP A 179 -12.84 18.27 3.70
C ASP A 179 -12.17 17.26 2.75
N GLY A 180 -10.91 17.49 2.40
CA GLY A 180 -10.05 16.50 1.75
C GLY A 180 -9.05 15.88 2.73
N PRO A 181 -8.39 14.77 2.36
CA PRO A 181 -7.35 14.16 3.17
C PRO A 181 -6.26 15.18 3.54
N ALA A 182 -5.65 15.06 4.73
CA ALA A 182 -4.63 16.00 5.22
C ALA A 182 -3.50 16.25 4.20
N GLN A 183 -3.06 15.18 3.52
CA GLN A 183 -1.99 15.21 2.51
C GLN A 183 -2.45 15.57 1.10
N CYS A 184 -3.74 15.82 0.88
CA CYS A 184 -4.25 16.09 -0.45
C CYS A 184 -3.67 17.40 -0.99
N ARG A 185 -3.17 17.37 -2.23
CA ARG A 185 -2.56 18.52 -2.94
C ARG A 185 -3.40 18.96 -4.14
N CYS A 186 -4.72 18.73 -4.11
CA CYS A 186 -5.58 19.32 -5.15
C CYS A 186 -5.67 20.84 -4.94
N SER A 187 -5.97 21.56 -6.02
CA SER A 187 -6.05 23.03 -6.01
C SER A 187 -6.99 23.56 -4.91
N GLU A 188 -8.10 22.86 -4.64
CA GLU A 188 -9.08 23.25 -3.62
C GLU A 188 -8.54 23.08 -2.20
N CYS A 189 -7.84 21.97 -1.92
CA CYS A 189 -7.21 21.76 -0.61
C CYS A 189 -6.05 22.73 -0.37
N GLU A 190 -5.27 23.05 -1.41
CA GLU A 190 -4.20 24.04 -1.32
C GLU A 190 -4.75 25.45 -1.05
N LEU A 191 -5.72 25.89 -1.85
CA LEU A 191 -6.38 27.19 -1.66
C LEU A 191 -6.99 27.32 -0.26
N ARG A 192 -7.67 26.26 0.22
CA ARG A 192 -8.26 26.27 1.57
C ARG A 192 -7.20 26.44 2.64
N ARG A 193 -6.09 25.68 2.59
CA ARG A 193 -5.01 25.79 3.58
C ARG A 193 -4.39 27.18 3.60
N GLU A 194 -4.19 27.78 2.42
CA GLU A 194 -3.69 29.16 2.30
C GLU A 194 -4.66 30.18 2.94
N LEU A 195 -5.95 30.05 2.66
CA LEU A 195 -6.98 30.94 3.21
C LEU A 195 -7.13 30.80 4.74
N GLU A 196 -7.07 29.58 5.24
CA GLU A 196 -7.19 29.25 6.67
C GLU A 196 -5.90 29.50 7.45
N LYS A 197 -4.77 29.77 6.76
CA LYS A 197 -3.43 29.81 7.36
C LYS A 197 -3.14 28.54 8.16
N ALA A 198 -3.62 27.41 7.66
CA ALA A 198 -3.45 26.12 8.31
C ALA A 198 -1.97 25.72 8.30
N THR A 199 -1.52 25.10 9.39
CA THR A 199 -0.19 24.49 9.44
C THR A 199 -0.06 23.46 8.30
N PRO A 200 1.09 23.40 7.62
CA PRO A 200 1.34 22.35 6.63
C PRO A 200 1.09 20.96 7.24
N PRO A 201 0.55 20.01 6.46
CA PRO A 201 0.38 18.65 6.97
C PRO A 201 1.75 18.05 7.32
N PRO A 202 1.80 17.13 8.31
CA PRO A 202 3.04 16.46 8.68
C PRO A 202 3.64 15.73 7.47
N LEU A 203 4.95 15.57 7.39
CA LEU A 203 5.56 14.86 6.27
C LEU A 203 5.26 13.35 6.33
N LEU A 204 5.17 12.70 5.18
CA LEU A 204 4.99 11.25 5.07
C LEU A 204 6.30 10.54 5.40
N MET A 205 6.26 9.66 6.41
CA MET A 205 7.40 8.84 6.86
C MET A 205 7.34 7.38 6.38
N VAL A 206 6.37 7.07 5.52
CA VAL A 206 6.15 5.72 4.97
C VAL A 206 6.40 5.70 3.46
N ASN A 207 6.88 4.56 2.95
CA ASN A 207 7.03 4.33 1.52
C ASN A 207 5.66 4.19 0.85
N GLU A 208 5.49 4.80 -0.33
CA GLU A 208 4.22 4.75 -1.07
C GLU A 208 4.24 3.65 -2.12
N TRP A 209 3.41 2.62 -1.93
CA TRP A 209 3.26 1.49 -2.86
C TRP A 209 1.90 1.51 -3.55
N THR A 210 1.88 1.72 -4.87
CA THR A 210 0.63 1.74 -5.64
C THR A 210 0.38 0.39 -6.32
N ASP A 211 -0.86 -0.10 -6.24
CA ASP A 211 -1.26 -1.39 -6.81
C ASP A 211 -1.57 -1.30 -8.31
N TYR A 212 -1.03 -2.27 -9.05
CA TYR A 212 -1.24 -2.46 -10.48
C TYR A 212 -1.39 -3.93 -10.81
N ARG A 213 -1.68 -4.23 -12.07
CA ARG A 213 -1.53 -5.57 -12.65
C ARG A 213 -0.55 -5.53 -13.80
N ALA A 214 0.16 -6.63 -14.01
CA ALA A 214 0.85 -6.86 -15.27
C ALA A 214 -0.15 -6.71 -16.44
N GLY A 215 0.27 -6.01 -17.49
CA GLY A 215 -0.56 -5.70 -18.65
C GLY A 215 -1.44 -4.46 -18.52
N ASP A 216 -1.58 -3.85 -17.34
CA ASP A 216 -2.21 -2.52 -17.24
C ASP A 216 -1.35 -1.47 -17.98
N THR A 217 -1.95 -0.34 -18.37
CA THR A 217 -1.23 0.79 -18.97
C THR A 217 -0.13 1.29 -18.03
N PHE A 218 1.07 1.49 -18.57
CA PHE A 218 2.22 1.95 -17.80
C PHE A 218 1.96 3.37 -17.25
N PRO A 219 2.14 3.63 -15.94
CA PRO A 219 1.65 4.84 -15.30
C PRO A 219 2.64 6.02 -15.45
N VAL A 220 2.77 6.55 -16.66
CA VAL A 220 3.72 7.65 -16.98
C VAL A 220 3.50 8.93 -16.18
N SER A 221 2.29 9.14 -15.64
CA SER A 221 1.97 10.29 -14.79
C SER A 221 2.41 10.13 -13.33
N LYS A 222 2.77 8.90 -12.91
CA LYS A 222 3.29 8.62 -11.58
C LYS A 222 4.82 8.69 -11.59
N ARG A 223 5.39 9.34 -10.59
CA ARG A 223 6.85 9.33 -10.36
C ARG A 223 7.21 8.00 -9.72
N LEU A 224 7.61 7.01 -10.52
CA LEU A 224 8.06 5.70 -10.03
C LEU A 224 9.55 5.74 -9.68
N ILE A 225 9.98 4.96 -8.68
CA ILE A 225 11.40 4.83 -8.35
C ILE A 225 12.12 4.01 -9.42
N LYS A 226 12.94 4.69 -10.22
CA LYS A 226 13.78 4.13 -11.28
C LYS A 226 15.10 3.61 -10.70
N ALA A 227 15.54 2.44 -11.14
CA ALA A 227 16.82 1.86 -10.77
C ALA A 227 17.96 2.84 -11.08
N LEU A 228 18.80 3.14 -10.09
CA LEU A 228 19.92 4.08 -10.17
C LEU A 228 19.57 5.48 -10.72
N ASN A 229 18.28 5.83 -10.76
CA ASN A 229 17.77 7.06 -11.40
C ASN A 229 18.17 7.22 -12.88
N ARG A 230 18.48 6.12 -13.59
CA ARG A 230 18.87 6.13 -15.02
C ARG A 230 18.46 4.82 -15.73
N PRO A 231 18.50 4.76 -17.06
CA PRO A 231 18.51 3.47 -17.75
C PRO A 231 19.70 2.62 -17.28
N LEU A 232 19.43 1.34 -17.02
CA LEU A 232 20.45 0.35 -16.67
C LEU A 232 21.14 -0.17 -17.93
N ASN A 233 22.42 -0.50 -17.84
CA ASN A 233 23.15 -1.18 -18.91
C ASN A 233 22.78 -2.67 -18.90
N THR A 234 21.70 -3.08 -19.55
CA THR A 234 21.27 -4.50 -19.57
C THR A 234 21.88 -5.23 -20.78
N LYS A 235 21.86 -6.58 -20.78
CA LYS A 235 22.34 -7.39 -21.91
C LYS A 235 21.63 -7.08 -23.24
N ASP A 236 20.37 -6.68 -23.18
CA ASP A 236 19.56 -6.34 -24.35
C ASP A 236 19.66 -4.84 -24.72
N GLY A 237 20.59 -4.11 -24.10
CA GLY A 237 20.79 -2.68 -24.25
C GLY A 237 20.21 -1.85 -23.09
N PRO A 238 20.29 -0.50 -23.17
CA PRO A 238 19.80 0.37 -22.10
C PRO A 238 18.30 0.20 -21.85
N GLN A 239 17.91 -0.03 -20.59
CA GLN A 239 16.50 -0.21 -20.21
C GLN A 239 16.16 0.53 -18.92
N GLU A 240 15.01 1.20 -18.90
CA GLU A 240 14.45 1.76 -17.67
C GLU A 240 13.74 0.66 -16.87
N GLN A 241 14.27 0.36 -15.68
CA GLN A 241 13.68 -0.60 -14.75
C GLN A 241 13.22 0.12 -13.47
N PHE A 242 12.05 -0.27 -12.96
CA PHE A 242 11.39 0.36 -11.83
C PHE A 242 11.17 -0.65 -10.70
N VAL A 243 11.26 -0.16 -9.46
CA VAL A 243 11.09 -0.99 -8.26
C VAL A 243 9.67 -1.53 -8.18
N ALA A 244 9.57 -2.86 -8.16
CA ALA A 244 8.33 -3.58 -8.04
C ALA A 244 8.36 -4.57 -6.87
N LEU A 245 7.19 -4.76 -6.27
CA LEU A 245 6.96 -5.70 -5.17
C LEU A 245 5.88 -6.70 -5.57
N TRP A 246 6.14 -7.96 -5.22
CA TRP A 246 5.25 -9.09 -5.39
C TRP A 246 5.28 -9.98 -4.14
N TYR A 247 4.47 -11.02 -4.12
CA TYR A 247 4.41 -11.96 -3.00
C TYR A 247 4.40 -13.39 -3.49
N HIS A 248 5.08 -14.30 -2.79
CA HIS A 248 5.05 -15.73 -3.09
C HIS A 248 5.19 -16.56 -1.82
N PHE A 249 4.19 -17.38 -1.53
CA PHE A 249 4.04 -18.10 -0.26
C PHE A 249 4.12 -17.17 0.96
N GLY A 250 3.46 -16.02 0.89
CA GLY A 250 3.42 -15.02 1.96
C GLY A 250 4.70 -14.19 2.15
N ASN A 251 5.76 -14.47 1.38
CA ASN A 251 7.00 -13.70 1.44
C ASN A 251 6.97 -12.56 0.43
N ALA A 252 7.43 -11.38 0.83
CA ALA A 252 7.69 -10.29 -0.07
C ALA A 252 8.81 -10.68 -1.06
N VAL A 253 8.62 -10.33 -2.33
CA VAL A 253 9.59 -10.56 -3.40
C VAL A 253 9.79 -9.24 -4.14
N MET A 254 10.98 -8.67 -4.04
CA MET A 254 11.36 -7.50 -4.81
C MET A 254 11.76 -7.92 -6.22
N GLY A 255 11.46 -7.06 -7.19
CA GLY A 255 11.78 -7.30 -8.58
C GLY A 255 11.77 -6.04 -9.39
N ARG A 256 11.57 -6.21 -10.69
CA ARG A 256 11.56 -5.11 -11.64
C ARG A 256 10.27 -5.07 -12.44
N ALA A 257 9.85 -3.86 -12.76
CA ALA A 257 8.87 -3.58 -13.80
C ALA A 257 9.46 -2.64 -14.85
N TRP A 258 8.93 -2.71 -16.07
CA TRP A 258 9.29 -1.82 -17.18
C TRP A 258 8.09 -1.61 -18.10
N SER A 259 8.20 -0.63 -18.99
CA SER A 259 7.20 -0.40 -20.04
C SER A 259 7.51 -1.29 -21.23
N ALA A 260 6.61 -2.22 -21.54
CA ALA A 260 6.63 -3.01 -22.77
C ALA A 260 5.39 -2.63 -23.58
N ASP A 261 5.60 -1.95 -24.73
CA ASP A 261 4.53 -1.45 -25.60
C ASP A 261 3.48 -0.61 -24.85
N GLY A 262 3.94 0.24 -23.93
CA GLY A 262 3.08 1.09 -23.10
C GLY A 262 2.31 0.36 -22.00
N LYS A 263 2.60 -0.93 -21.76
CA LYS A 263 2.00 -1.74 -20.69
C LYS A 263 3.04 -2.14 -19.65
N ILE A 264 2.58 -2.45 -18.44
CA ILE A 264 3.41 -2.95 -17.36
C ILE A 264 3.82 -4.38 -17.66
N ALA A 265 5.12 -4.60 -17.87
CA ALA A 265 5.74 -5.92 -17.78
C ALA A 265 6.56 -5.99 -16.50
N ALA A 266 6.72 -7.19 -15.93
CA ALA A 266 7.48 -7.38 -14.70
C ALA A 266 8.16 -8.75 -14.66
N ALA A 267 9.18 -8.84 -13.82
CA ALA A 267 9.92 -10.07 -13.56
C ALA A 267 10.36 -10.16 -12.09
N PHE A 268 10.17 -11.34 -11.50
CA PHE A 268 10.50 -11.67 -10.11
C PHE A 268 11.22 -13.02 -10.06
N ALA A 269 12.25 -13.10 -9.23
CA ALA A 269 12.91 -14.35 -8.88
C ALA A 269 12.47 -14.73 -7.47
N SER A 270 11.94 -15.94 -7.28
CA SER A 270 11.56 -16.42 -5.96
C SER A 270 11.89 -17.89 -5.80
N LYS A 271 12.67 -18.20 -4.76
CA LYS A 271 13.30 -19.51 -4.57
C LYS A 271 14.10 -19.88 -5.83
N THR A 272 13.78 -20.99 -6.48
CA THR A 272 14.41 -21.46 -7.72
C THR A 272 13.59 -21.16 -8.97
N LYS A 273 12.52 -20.37 -8.85
CA LYS A 273 11.56 -20.10 -9.93
C LYS A 273 11.63 -18.67 -10.43
N VAL A 274 11.43 -18.53 -11.74
CA VAL A 274 11.25 -17.26 -12.43
C VAL A 274 9.76 -17.04 -12.66
N PHE A 275 9.33 -15.80 -12.40
CA PHE A 275 7.99 -15.32 -12.71
C PHE A 275 8.12 -14.08 -13.57
N SER A 276 7.68 -14.16 -14.82
CA SER A 276 7.77 -13.07 -15.79
C SER A 276 6.53 -13.04 -16.68
N GLY A 277 6.27 -11.89 -17.30
CA GLY A 277 5.07 -11.70 -18.13
C GLY A 277 3.83 -11.44 -17.28
N ASN A 278 2.81 -12.30 -17.36
CA ASN A 278 1.58 -12.14 -16.58
C ASN A 278 1.75 -12.63 -15.14
N VAL A 279 2.31 -11.76 -14.30
CA VAL A 279 2.52 -11.99 -12.86
C VAL A 279 1.31 -11.60 -12.01
N GLY A 280 0.17 -11.28 -12.63
CA GLY A 280 -1.03 -10.80 -11.94
C GLY A 280 -0.84 -9.44 -11.27
N SER A 281 -1.34 -9.29 -10.05
CA SER A 281 -1.21 -8.10 -9.23
C SER A 281 0.20 -7.90 -8.68
N LEU A 282 0.67 -6.66 -8.69
CA LEU A 282 1.97 -6.25 -8.16
C LEU A 282 1.85 -4.82 -7.61
N GLN A 283 2.87 -4.37 -6.89
CA GLN A 283 2.95 -2.98 -6.42
C GLN A 283 4.18 -2.29 -7.02
N LEU A 284 4.03 -1.04 -7.42
CA LEU A 284 5.14 -0.20 -7.87
C LEU A 284 5.45 0.86 -6.82
N LEU A 285 6.73 1.04 -6.52
CA LEU A 285 7.17 2.05 -5.56
C LEU A 285 7.11 3.45 -6.18
N VAL A 286 6.41 4.35 -5.50
CA VAL A 286 6.22 5.74 -5.93
C VAL A 286 7.17 6.65 -5.18
N GLN A 287 7.82 7.54 -5.91
CA GLN A 287 8.54 8.67 -5.36
C GLN A 287 7.56 9.73 -4.89
N ILE A 288 7.42 9.84 -3.57
CA ILE A 288 6.65 10.91 -2.94
C ILE A 288 7.32 12.26 -3.28
N PRO A 289 6.57 13.30 -3.67
CA PRO A 289 7.15 14.61 -3.94
C PRO A 289 7.95 15.14 -2.74
N PRO A 290 9.08 15.83 -2.94
CA PRO A 290 9.90 16.36 -1.85
C PRO A 290 9.13 17.23 -0.85
N ALA A 291 8.12 17.98 -1.29
CA ALA A 291 7.29 18.81 -0.40
C ALA A 291 6.33 18.02 0.52
N ALA A 292 6.26 16.69 0.37
CA ALA A 292 5.40 15.81 1.16
C ALA A 292 6.14 14.62 1.79
N ALA A 293 7.35 14.29 1.36
CA ALA A 293 8.16 13.22 1.92
C ALA A 293 9.02 13.72 3.07
N GLY A 294 9.07 12.98 4.18
CA GLY A 294 9.96 13.25 5.31
C GLY A 294 11.31 12.54 5.21
N PHE A 295 11.60 11.95 4.04
CA PHE A 295 12.83 11.22 3.78
C PHE A 295 13.23 11.38 2.30
N ASP A 296 14.49 11.10 2.01
CA ASP A 296 15.04 11.03 0.65
C ASP A 296 15.47 9.60 0.31
N TYR A 297 15.46 9.25 -0.97
CA TYR A 297 15.94 7.96 -1.47
C TYR A 297 17.35 8.07 -2.07
N SER A 298 18.18 7.06 -1.85
CA SER A 298 19.51 6.89 -2.49
C SER A 298 19.78 5.42 -2.78
N TRP A 299 20.62 5.15 -3.77
CA TRP A 299 21.10 3.81 -4.10
C TRP A 299 22.50 3.62 -3.51
N GLU A 300 22.57 2.88 -2.40
CA GLU A 300 23.82 2.68 -1.65
C GLU A 300 24.45 1.31 -1.94
N PRO A 301 25.78 1.17 -1.90
CA PRO A 301 26.43 -0.14 -1.92
C PRO A 301 25.90 -1.06 -0.81
N TYR A 302 25.69 -2.35 -1.12
CA TYR A 302 25.20 -3.35 -0.17
C TYR A 302 26.02 -3.35 1.12
N ARG A 303 27.35 -3.28 1.02
CA ARG A 303 28.25 -3.23 2.19
C ARG A 303 27.97 -2.08 3.16
N ARG A 304 27.38 -0.98 2.69
CA ARG A 304 26.93 0.16 3.54
C ARG A 304 25.49 -0.05 4.00
N ALA A 305 24.63 -0.48 3.08
CA ALA A 305 23.21 -0.70 3.33
C ALA A 305 22.95 -1.81 4.37
N ALA A 306 23.76 -2.85 4.39
CA ALA A 306 23.63 -4.01 5.27
C ALA A 306 24.31 -3.84 6.64
N LEU A 307 24.98 -2.72 6.92
CA LEU A 307 25.57 -2.46 8.23
C LEU A 307 24.49 -2.55 9.33
N ILE A 308 24.82 -3.24 10.42
CA ILE A 308 23.99 -3.33 11.62
C ILE A 308 24.38 -2.18 12.55
N GLY A 309 23.40 -1.50 13.13
CA GLY A 309 23.60 -0.38 14.05
C GLY A 309 23.28 0.97 13.40
N GLU A 310 23.89 2.02 13.95
CA GLU A 310 23.67 3.39 13.48
C GLU A 310 24.20 3.59 12.06
N LYS A 311 23.28 3.95 11.17
CA LYS A 311 23.59 4.36 9.80
C LYS A 311 22.65 5.46 9.39
N GLU A 312 23.16 6.36 8.55
CA GLU A 312 22.38 7.45 7.98
C GLU A 312 21.33 6.91 6.99
N TRP A 313 21.74 5.98 6.14
CA TRP A 313 20.91 5.41 5.07
C TRP A 313 20.39 4.04 5.46
N HIS A 314 19.08 3.91 5.58
CA HIS A 314 18.39 2.68 5.92
C HIS A 314 17.81 2.03 4.66
N PRO A 315 18.02 0.72 4.43
CA PRO A 315 17.40 0.05 3.29
C PRO A 315 15.89 0.25 3.24
N VAL A 316 15.34 0.42 2.05
CA VAL A 316 13.91 0.21 1.81
C VAL A 316 13.68 -1.29 1.84
N HIS A 317 12.89 -1.78 2.79
CA HIS A 317 12.66 -3.22 2.92
C HIS A 317 11.23 -3.57 3.32
N ILE A 318 10.84 -4.80 3.02
CA ILE A 318 9.68 -5.48 3.59
C ILE A 318 10.17 -6.80 4.14
N ALA A 319 10.00 -7.01 5.45
CA ALA A 319 10.74 -8.02 6.18
C ALA A 319 12.25 -7.89 5.88
N PHE A 320 12.88 -8.87 5.24
CA PHE A 320 14.32 -8.82 4.89
C PHE A 320 14.59 -8.55 3.41
N ALA A 321 13.55 -8.41 2.58
CA ALA A 321 13.68 -8.19 1.14
C ALA A 321 13.81 -6.69 0.83
N ALA A 322 14.87 -6.31 0.11
CA ALA A 322 15.16 -4.94 -0.30
C ALA A 322 15.41 -4.86 -1.82
N PRO A 323 14.99 -3.78 -2.51
CA PRO A 323 15.30 -3.60 -3.93
C PRO A 323 16.81 -3.46 -4.15
N CYS A 324 17.36 -4.18 -5.11
CA CYS A 324 18.80 -4.22 -5.36
C CYS A 324 19.11 -4.27 -6.86
N VAL A 325 20.06 -3.47 -7.32
CA VAL A 325 20.63 -3.56 -8.68
C VAL A 325 21.90 -4.40 -8.62
N LEU A 326 21.86 -5.53 -9.32
CA LEU A 326 22.93 -6.50 -9.42
C LEU A 326 23.79 -6.24 -10.65
N ILE A 327 25.07 -6.56 -10.57
CA ILE A 327 25.95 -6.74 -11.73
C ILE A 327 25.91 -8.23 -12.08
N VAL A 328 25.50 -8.57 -13.31
CA VAL A 328 25.12 -9.94 -13.69
C VAL A 328 26.15 -10.69 -14.52
N ASP A 329 27.23 -10.02 -14.93
CA ASP A 329 28.36 -10.62 -15.64
C ASP A 329 29.63 -9.76 -15.54
N SER A 330 30.72 -10.24 -16.12
CA SER A 330 32.02 -9.55 -16.15
C SER A 330 32.06 -8.31 -17.04
N GLU A 331 31.09 -8.14 -17.93
CA GLU A 331 30.98 -6.95 -18.79
C GLU A 331 30.32 -5.78 -18.07
N GLY A 332 29.81 -6.00 -16.85
CA GLY A 332 29.21 -4.97 -16.03
C GLY A 332 27.73 -4.74 -16.35
N HIS A 333 27.04 -5.72 -16.95
CA HIS A 333 25.61 -5.58 -17.18
C HIS A 333 24.85 -5.54 -15.85
N GLU A 334 23.78 -4.77 -15.83
CA GLU A 334 23.00 -4.42 -14.65
C GLU A 334 21.58 -4.96 -14.76
N CYS A 335 21.02 -5.42 -13.63
CA CYS A 335 19.63 -5.83 -13.58
C CYS A 335 19.05 -5.61 -12.18
N LEU A 336 17.86 -5.01 -12.12
CA LEU A 336 17.12 -4.80 -10.87
C LEU A 336 16.47 -6.12 -10.41
N GLY A 337 16.57 -6.37 -9.12
CA GLY A 337 16.00 -7.50 -8.41
C GLY A 337 15.93 -7.23 -6.91
N GLU A 338 16.36 -8.21 -6.13
CA GLU A 338 16.23 -8.24 -4.67
C GLU A 338 17.58 -8.49 -4.00
N ALA A 339 17.79 -7.90 -2.83
CA ALA A 339 18.73 -8.36 -1.82
C ALA A 339 17.97 -8.82 -0.58
N ASN A 340 18.36 -9.96 -0.02
CA ASN A 340 17.91 -10.42 1.27
C ASN A 340 18.96 -10.06 2.33
N LEU A 341 18.60 -9.13 3.20
CA LEU A 341 19.51 -8.55 4.19
C LEU A 341 19.85 -9.49 5.35
N LYS A 342 19.10 -10.59 5.52
CA LYS A 342 19.31 -11.56 6.60
C LYS A 342 20.14 -12.75 6.15
N GLU A 343 19.85 -13.26 4.96
CA GLU A 343 20.54 -14.42 4.38
C GLU A 343 21.71 -14.02 3.47
N GLU A 344 21.96 -12.72 3.31
CA GLU A 344 23.10 -12.15 2.59
C GLU A 344 23.27 -12.65 1.15
N TYR A 345 22.15 -12.66 0.42
CA TYR A 345 22.14 -12.92 -1.01
C TYR A 345 21.46 -11.79 -1.79
N ALA A 346 21.77 -11.71 -3.08
CA ALA A 346 21.03 -10.91 -4.03
C ALA A 346 20.62 -11.78 -5.22
N GLN A 347 19.42 -11.57 -5.75
CA GLN A 347 18.89 -12.33 -6.88
C GLN A 347 18.11 -11.48 -7.86
N THR A 348 18.08 -11.92 -9.12
CA THR A 348 17.22 -11.37 -10.17
C THR A 348 16.90 -12.42 -11.23
N VAL A 349 16.03 -12.08 -12.18
CA VAL A 349 15.75 -12.89 -13.37
C VAL A 349 16.70 -12.48 -14.50
N LEU A 350 17.50 -13.43 -14.97
CA LEU A 350 18.41 -13.30 -16.10
C LEU A 350 18.25 -14.51 -17.04
N ASP A 351 18.06 -14.29 -18.34
CA ASP A 351 17.95 -15.36 -19.34
C ASP A 351 16.92 -16.45 -18.96
N ASN A 352 15.78 -16.01 -18.41
CA ASN A 352 14.70 -16.85 -17.87
C ASN A 352 15.13 -17.84 -16.76
N LYS A 353 16.21 -17.52 -16.04
CA LYS A 353 16.70 -18.25 -14.86
C LYS A 353 16.84 -17.32 -13.67
N VAL A 354 16.86 -17.91 -12.48
CA VAL A 354 17.24 -17.19 -11.25
C VAL A 354 18.75 -17.03 -11.26
N PHE A 355 19.22 -15.78 -11.37
CA PHE A 355 20.60 -15.41 -11.10
C PHE A 355 20.71 -15.00 -9.64
N ARG A 356 21.61 -15.63 -8.89
CA ARG A 356 21.79 -15.39 -7.46
C ARG A 356 23.27 -15.38 -7.10
N LEU A 357 23.68 -14.40 -6.31
CA LEU A 357 25.00 -14.29 -5.70
C LEU A 357 24.86 -14.07 -4.20
N GLU A 358 25.88 -14.46 -3.44
CA GLU A 358 25.87 -14.46 -1.97
C GLU A 358 27.21 -13.96 -1.41
N GLY A 359 27.20 -13.53 -0.14
CA GLY A 359 28.42 -13.17 0.58
C GLY A 359 29.20 -12.01 -0.04
N GLY A 360 30.54 -12.09 -0.08
CA GLY A 360 31.38 -10.98 -0.55
C GLY A 360 31.10 -10.51 -1.99
N ALA A 361 30.49 -11.36 -2.83
CA ALA A 361 30.19 -11.04 -4.23
C ALA A 361 29.11 -9.96 -4.40
N ILE A 362 28.26 -9.73 -3.40
CA ILE A 362 27.17 -8.74 -3.49
C ILE A 362 27.54 -7.36 -2.93
N ALA A 363 28.75 -7.20 -2.37
CA ALA A 363 29.15 -6.02 -1.60
C ALA A 363 28.97 -4.67 -2.32
N GLU A 364 29.19 -4.64 -3.64
CA GLU A 364 29.10 -3.44 -4.47
C GLU A 364 27.77 -3.28 -5.21
N PHE A 365 26.86 -4.24 -5.07
CA PHE A 365 25.50 -4.10 -5.61
C PHE A 365 24.79 -2.93 -4.94
N LYS A 366 23.86 -2.31 -5.64
CA LYS A 366 23.22 -1.08 -5.18
C LYS A 366 21.86 -1.39 -4.59
N VAL A 367 21.73 -1.22 -3.28
CA VAL A 367 20.47 -1.37 -2.53
C VAL A 367 19.78 -0.01 -2.45
N LEU A 368 18.46 0.00 -2.68
CA LEU A 368 17.68 1.21 -2.44
C LEU A 368 17.58 1.47 -0.94
N CYS A 369 18.03 2.64 -0.51
CA CYS A 369 17.95 3.12 0.86
C CYS A 369 17.14 4.42 0.93
N ARG A 370 16.73 4.77 2.14
CA ARG A 370 16.16 6.05 2.51
C ARG A 370 16.85 6.66 3.72
N LYS A 371 16.85 7.98 3.80
CA LYS A 371 17.34 8.77 4.94
C LYS A 371 16.24 9.74 5.36
N ASP A 372 15.87 9.72 6.64
CA ASP A 372 14.95 10.69 7.20
C ASP A 372 15.58 12.10 7.16
N ARG A 373 14.77 13.11 6.88
CA ARG A 373 15.26 14.50 6.81
C ARG A 373 15.39 15.09 8.20
N ASP A 374 16.40 15.92 8.41
CA ASP A 374 16.75 16.47 9.73
C ASP A 374 15.63 17.33 10.35
N ASP A 375 14.73 17.87 9.53
CA ASP A 375 13.54 18.63 9.95
C ASP A 375 12.39 17.75 10.50
N THR A 376 12.49 16.42 10.39
CA THR A 376 11.49 15.48 10.92
C THR A 376 11.73 15.04 12.37
N GLN A 377 12.92 15.31 12.93
CA GLN A 377 13.23 14.97 14.33
C GLN A 377 12.78 16.04 15.34
N ALA A 378 12.18 17.14 14.85
CA ALA A 378 11.77 18.28 15.66
C ALA A 378 10.26 18.55 15.56
N ILE A 379 9.41 17.56 15.87
CA ILE A 379 7.99 17.77 16.21
C ILE A 379 7.58 16.82 17.34
#